data_AF-A0A8T1A8L0-F1
#
_entry.id   AF-A0A8T1A8L0-F1
#
_cell.length_a   1.000
_cell.length_b   1.000
_cell.length_c   1.000
_cell.angle_alpha   90.00
_cell.angle_beta   90.00
_cell.angle_gamma   90.00
#
_symmetry.space_group_name_H-M   'P 1'
#
loop_
_entity.id
_entity.type
_entity.pdbx_description
1 polymer ?
#
loop_
_entity_poly.entity_id
_entity_poly.type
_entity_poly.pdbx_seq_one_letter_code
_entity_poly.pdbx_strand_id
1 'polypeptide(L)'
;IIFLAAGVILFTLIAASVFLPILAKNEEKAEEGAPQTTEKKAQDIMLNAAIRAVKSEMNDENKAAALAVVSDLSKYIRQAAGELTAGKRKDILKQETAINLIATRAERKEIENMMDENVIASEAAFRCNSWLDRKEMMLANRTNTQMMFSLSEIGRVFGHVFTHRSRKPDQPFMIENAELFRQVKMRTSEAAIKAIRAHMNDSNRIVALSVISRYERVIAKLRTWNQGKTEDPFDQDKLELQMVAMQEQRNTIQQLYENGEINREVAAKLRRFINDVEATALKNT
;
A
#
# COMPACT_ATOMS: atom_id res chain seq x y z
N ILE A 1 35.74 -27.57 -55.57
CA ILE A 1 35.33 -26.60 -54.52
C ILE A 1 33.81 -26.64 -54.29
N ILE A 2 32.97 -26.49 -55.32
CA ILE A 2 31.49 -26.53 -55.18
C ILE A 2 30.97 -27.87 -54.62
N PHE A 3 31.54 -29.01 -55.04
CA PHE A 3 31.16 -30.33 -54.53
C PHE A 3 31.47 -30.54 -53.04
N LEU A 4 32.57 -29.94 -52.57
CA LEU A 4 33.01 -30.03 -51.17
C LEU A 4 32.15 -29.12 -50.28
N ALA A 5 31.78 -27.93 -50.79
CA ALA A 5 30.83 -27.04 -50.15
C ALA A 5 29.43 -27.67 -50.02
N ALA A 6 28.93 -28.30 -51.08
CA ALA A 6 27.62 -28.98 -51.05
C ALA A 6 27.61 -30.14 -50.04
N GLY A 7 28.70 -30.91 -49.95
CA GLY A 7 28.83 -31.99 -48.97
C GLY A 7 28.81 -31.50 -47.52
N VAL A 8 29.52 -30.42 -47.21
CA VAL A 8 29.54 -29.85 -45.86
C VAL A 8 28.18 -29.28 -45.47
N ILE A 9 27.50 -28.57 -46.39
CA ILE A 9 26.16 -28.03 -46.13
C ILE A 9 25.17 -29.17 -45.84
N LEU A 10 25.16 -30.21 -46.68
CA LEU A 10 24.29 -31.38 -46.48
C LEU A 10 24.57 -32.08 -45.15
N PHE A 11 25.85 -32.25 -44.81
CA PHE A 11 26.25 -32.87 -43.54
C PHE A 11 25.81 -32.05 -42.34
N THR A 12 25.95 -30.72 -42.38
CA THR A 12 25.49 -29.83 -41.29
C THR A 12 23.98 -29.83 -41.12
N LEU A 13 23.20 -29.89 -42.21
CA LEU A 13 21.74 -29.97 -42.14
C LEU A 13 21.27 -31.30 -41.56
N ILE A 14 21.90 -32.41 -41.94
CA ILE A 14 21.61 -33.73 -41.39
C ILE A 14 21.98 -33.79 -39.91
N ALA A 15 23.16 -33.27 -39.54
CA ALA A 15 23.58 -33.18 -38.15
C ALA A 15 22.59 -32.33 -37.33
N ALA A 16 22.22 -31.14 -37.81
CA ALA A 16 21.23 -30.31 -37.14
C ALA A 16 19.89 -31.03 -36.98
N SER A 17 19.39 -31.72 -38.01
CA SER A 17 18.13 -32.46 -37.98
C SER A 17 18.10 -33.61 -36.98
N VAL A 18 19.25 -34.28 -36.75
CA VAL A 18 19.36 -35.38 -35.78
C VAL A 18 19.65 -34.87 -34.36
N PHE A 19 20.53 -33.88 -34.21
CA PHE A 19 20.97 -33.39 -32.90
C PHE A 19 19.97 -32.43 -32.23
N LEU A 20 19.22 -31.62 -32.98
CA LEU A 20 18.18 -30.73 -32.42
C LEU A 20 17.10 -31.48 -31.62
N PRO A 21 16.46 -32.54 -32.15
CA PRO A 21 15.43 -33.25 -31.39
C PRO A 21 16.02 -33.98 -30.18
N ILE A 22 17.30 -34.37 -30.21
CA ILE A 22 17.98 -34.98 -29.06
C ILE A 22 18.27 -33.93 -27.97
N LEU A 23 18.70 -32.73 -28.32
CA LEU A 23 18.85 -31.62 -27.36
C LEU A 23 17.49 -31.19 -26.79
N ALA A 24 16.48 -31.03 -27.64
CA ALA A 24 15.12 -30.64 -27.22
C ALA A 24 14.48 -31.69 -26.28
N LYS A 25 14.72 -32.99 -26.53
CA LYS A 25 14.21 -34.08 -25.69
C LYS A 25 14.91 -34.20 -24.32
N ASN A 26 16.11 -33.64 -24.18
CA ASN A 26 16.82 -33.61 -22.90
C ASN A 26 16.40 -32.42 -22.03
N GLU A 27 15.87 -31.34 -22.62
CA GLU A 27 15.20 -30.27 -21.86
C GLU A 27 13.86 -30.75 -21.27
N GLU A 28 13.13 -31.65 -21.96
CA GLU A 28 11.87 -32.22 -21.46
C GLU A 28 12.05 -33.25 -20.32
N LYS A 29 13.27 -33.73 -20.07
CA LYS A 29 13.55 -34.77 -19.05
C LYS A 29 14.13 -34.26 -17.73
N ALA A 30 14.24 -32.95 -17.55
CA ALA A 30 14.72 -32.35 -16.30
C ALA A 30 13.61 -32.07 -15.27
N GLU A 31 12.37 -32.54 -15.47
CA GLU A 31 11.22 -32.27 -14.58
C GLU A 31 10.81 -33.43 -13.65
N GLU A 32 11.65 -34.44 -13.42
CA GLU A 32 11.37 -35.50 -12.44
C GLU A 32 12.32 -35.39 -11.24
N GLY A 33 12.00 -34.52 -10.27
CA GLY A 33 12.72 -34.54 -8.99
C GLY A 33 12.41 -33.44 -7.98
N ALA A 34 11.96 -32.26 -8.41
CA ALA A 34 11.59 -31.19 -7.48
C ALA A 34 10.06 -31.16 -7.26
N PRO A 35 9.55 -31.00 -6.03
CA PRO A 35 8.14 -30.74 -5.83
C PRO A 35 7.77 -29.43 -6.53
N GLN A 36 7.10 -29.52 -7.69
CA GLN A 36 6.71 -28.34 -8.47
C GLN A 36 5.84 -27.43 -7.60
N THR A 37 6.31 -26.20 -7.42
CA THR A 37 5.60 -25.19 -6.65
C THR A 37 4.35 -24.80 -7.43
N THR A 38 3.17 -24.93 -6.80
CA THR A 38 1.92 -24.50 -7.41
C THR A 38 1.99 -23.02 -7.80
N GLU A 39 1.37 -22.64 -8.91
CA GLU A 39 1.30 -21.25 -9.41
C GLU A 39 1.03 -20.22 -8.30
N LYS A 40 0.07 -20.50 -7.40
CA LYS A 40 -0.27 -19.63 -6.25
C LYS A 40 0.88 -19.47 -5.26
N LYS A 41 1.58 -20.56 -4.92
CA LYS A 41 2.72 -20.53 -3.99
C LYS A 41 3.87 -19.75 -4.60
N ALA A 42 4.14 -19.92 -5.89
CA ALA A 42 5.16 -19.17 -6.60
C ALA A 42 4.82 -17.68 -6.66
N GLN A 43 3.55 -17.34 -6.88
CA GLN A 43 3.05 -15.96 -6.82
C GLN A 43 3.24 -15.35 -5.41
N ASP A 44 2.93 -16.10 -4.35
CA ASP A 44 3.14 -15.65 -2.98
C ASP A 44 4.63 -15.43 -2.65
N ILE A 45 5.52 -16.33 -3.07
CA ILE A 45 6.97 -16.19 -2.88
C ILE A 45 7.46 -14.91 -3.58
N MET A 46 7.07 -14.73 -4.84
CA MET A 46 7.41 -13.57 -5.66
C MET A 46 6.92 -12.25 -5.04
N LEU A 47 5.66 -12.16 -4.62
CA LEU A 47 5.10 -10.95 -4.00
C LEU A 47 5.74 -10.65 -2.64
N ASN A 48 6.06 -11.69 -1.85
CA ASN A 48 6.75 -11.50 -0.58
C ASN A 48 8.21 -11.06 -0.76
N ALA A 49 8.91 -11.52 -1.80
CA ALA A 49 10.24 -11.03 -2.15
C ALA A 49 10.21 -9.54 -2.48
N ALA A 50 9.26 -9.13 -3.33
CA ALA A 50 9.04 -7.74 -3.67
C ALA A 50 8.75 -6.86 -2.43
N ILE A 51 7.91 -7.33 -1.50
CA ILE A 51 7.65 -6.63 -0.23
C ILE A 51 8.93 -6.46 0.59
N ARG A 52 9.83 -7.46 0.62
CA ARG A 52 11.11 -7.35 1.32
C ARG A 52 12.02 -6.32 0.67
N ALA A 53 12.15 -6.32 -0.65
CA ALA A 53 12.94 -5.34 -1.39
C ALA A 53 12.44 -3.89 -1.18
N VAL A 54 11.14 -3.67 -1.26
CA VAL A 54 10.57 -2.33 -0.99
C VAL A 54 10.83 -1.88 0.46
N LYS A 55 10.82 -2.82 1.41
CA LYS A 55 11.12 -2.51 2.81
C LYS A 55 12.60 -2.25 3.06
N SER A 56 13.52 -2.85 2.30
CA SER A 56 14.95 -2.57 2.43
C SER A 56 15.33 -1.21 1.87
N GLU A 57 14.64 -0.75 0.83
CA GLU A 57 14.81 0.59 0.25
C GLU A 57 14.04 1.69 0.99
N MET A 58 13.28 1.33 2.04
CA MET A 58 12.48 2.28 2.81
C MET A 58 13.37 3.15 3.70
N ASN A 59 13.26 4.47 3.55
CA ASN A 59 13.90 5.49 4.38
C ASN A 59 12.84 6.49 4.90
N ASP A 60 13.28 7.51 5.65
CA ASP A 60 12.36 8.49 6.25
C ASP A 60 11.67 9.43 5.24
N GLU A 61 12.23 9.58 4.04
CA GLU A 61 11.69 10.42 2.98
C GLU A 61 10.61 9.68 2.19
N ASN A 62 10.91 8.46 1.74
CA ASN A 62 10.03 7.65 0.89
C ASN A 62 9.08 6.74 1.68
N LYS A 63 9.10 6.80 3.02
CA LYS A 63 8.33 5.92 3.91
C LYS A 63 6.85 5.80 3.56
N ALA A 64 6.22 6.93 3.25
CA ALA A 64 4.80 6.97 2.88
C ALA A 64 4.54 6.16 1.60
N ALA A 65 5.41 6.34 0.60
CA ALA A 65 5.36 5.65 -0.68
C ALA A 65 5.67 4.15 -0.52
N ALA A 66 6.71 3.79 0.24
CA ALA A 66 7.07 2.41 0.54
C ALA A 66 5.90 1.65 1.21
N LEU A 67 5.27 2.25 2.22
CA LEU A 67 4.12 1.65 2.88
C LEU A 67 2.91 1.51 1.94
N ALA A 68 2.73 2.44 0.99
CA ALA A 68 1.69 2.33 -0.03
C ALA A 68 1.94 1.13 -0.96
N VAL A 69 3.17 0.99 -1.48
CA VAL A 69 3.56 -0.12 -2.36
C VAL A 69 3.45 -1.46 -1.62
N VAL A 70 3.94 -1.55 -0.38
CA VAL A 70 3.79 -2.76 0.46
C VAL A 70 2.32 -3.13 0.66
N SER A 71 1.46 -2.13 0.92
CA SER A 71 0.02 -2.34 1.05
C SER A 71 -0.58 -2.89 -0.26
N ASP A 72 -0.22 -2.32 -1.42
CA ASP A 72 -0.73 -2.74 -2.71
C ASP A 72 -0.27 -4.16 -3.08
N LEU A 73 1.00 -4.49 -2.86
CA LEU A 73 1.53 -5.86 -3.01
C LEU A 73 0.80 -6.87 -2.10
N SER A 74 0.55 -6.47 -0.85
CA SER A 74 -0.16 -7.34 0.10
C SER A 74 -1.62 -7.59 -0.32
N LYS A 75 -2.27 -6.63 -1.00
CA LYS A 75 -3.62 -6.82 -1.55
C LYS A 75 -3.63 -7.87 -2.67
N TYR A 76 -2.61 -7.89 -3.53
CA TYR A 76 -2.48 -8.92 -4.57
C TYR A 76 -2.36 -10.33 -3.98
N ILE A 77 -1.61 -10.49 -2.88
CA ILE A 77 -1.52 -11.77 -2.14
C ILE A 77 -2.92 -12.24 -1.69
N ARG A 78 -3.69 -11.35 -1.05
CA ARG A 78 -5.07 -11.68 -0.61
C ARG A 78 -6.01 -11.97 -1.80
N GLN A 79 -5.82 -11.29 -2.92
CA GLN A 79 -6.61 -11.55 -4.13
C GLN A 79 -6.32 -12.95 -4.70
N ALA A 80 -5.05 -13.33 -4.81
CA ALA A 80 -4.63 -14.65 -5.27
C ALA A 80 -5.15 -15.78 -4.35
N ALA A 81 -5.21 -15.52 -3.04
CA ALA A 81 -5.79 -16.41 -2.03
C ALA A 81 -7.34 -16.50 -2.08
N GLY A 82 -8.01 -15.77 -2.98
CA GLY A 82 -9.47 -15.80 -3.13
C GLY A 82 -10.22 -15.05 -2.03
N GLU A 83 -9.55 -14.12 -1.34
CA GLU A 83 -10.08 -13.45 -0.15
C GLU A 83 -10.96 -12.21 -0.44
N LEU A 84 -11.29 -11.94 -1.71
CA LEU A 84 -12.03 -10.74 -2.14
C LEU A 84 -13.52 -10.99 -2.45
N THR A 85 -14.12 -12.01 -1.82
CA THR A 85 -15.57 -12.28 -1.90
C THR A 85 -16.39 -11.12 -1.32
N ALA A 86 -17.66 -10.97 -1.72
CA ALA A 86 -18.53 -9.88 -1.25
C ALA A 86 -18.62 -9.80 0.28
N GLY A 87 -18.62 -10.95 0.97
CA GLY A 87 -18.57 -11.02 2.43
C GLY A 87 -17.26 -10.48 3.01
N LYS A 88 -16.11 -10.96 2.52
CA LYS A 88 -14.79 -10.49 2.98
C LYS A 88 -14.53 -9.02 2.66
N ARG A 89 -15.09 -8.48 1.56
CA ARG A 89 -15.06 -7.02 1.28
C ARG A 89 -15.75 -6.20 2.38
N LYS A 90 -16.90 -6.65 2.88
CA LYS A 90 -17.60 -5.99 4.00
C LYS A 90 -16.75 -6.02 5.27
N ASP A 91 -16.02 -7.10 5.51
CA ASP A 91 -15.13 -7.21 6.66
C ASP A 91 -13.89 -6.31 6.54
N ILE A 92 -13.31 -6.19 5.35
CA ILE A 92 -12.23 -5.22 5.06
C ILE A 92 -12.72 -3.79 5.34
N LEU A 93 -13.94 -3.44 4.92
CA LEU A 93 -14.53 -2.12 5.19
C LEU A 93 -14.72 -1.87 6.69
N LYS A 94 -15.22 -2.87 7.44
CA LYS A 94 -15.33 -2.78 8.90
C LYS A 94 -13.97 -2.58 9.57
N GLN A 95 -12.95 -3.33 9.13
CA GLN A 95 -11.58 -3.17 9.61
C GLN A 95 -11.05 -1.76 9.31
N GLU A 96 -11.29 -1.23 8.11
CA GLU A 96 -10.90 0.13 7.73
C GLU A 96 -11.56 1.17 8.64
N THR A 97 -12.87 1.05 8.89
CA THR A 97 -13.58 1.94 9.81
C THR A 97 -13.03 1.83 11.23
N ALA A 98 -12.79 0.62 11.74
CA ALA A 98 -12.27 0.41 13.09
C ALA A 98 -10.87 1.03 13.27
N ILE A 99 -9.96 0.83 12.31
CA ILE A 99 -8.63 1.45 12.33
C ILE A 99 -8.73 2.98 12.25
N ASN A 100 -9.59 3.53 11.38
CA ASN A 100 -9.77 4.97 11.29
C ASN A 100 -10.38 5.57 12.56
N LEU A 101 -11.23 4.84 13.28
CA LEU A 101 -11.78 5.28 14.56
C LEU A 101 -10.71 5.30 15.65
N ILE A 102 -9.87 4.26 15.73
CA ILE A 102 -8.70 4.24 16.63
C ILE A 102 -7.80 5.45 16.36
N ALA A 103 -7.51 5.71 15.09
CA ALA A 103 -6.71 6.85 14.67
C ALA A 103 -7.35 8.18 15.11
N THR A 104 -8.66 8.34 14.88
CA THR A 104 -9.38 9.59 15.20
C THR A 104 -9.43 9.86 16.71
N ARG A 105 -9.63 8.81 17.52
CA ARG A 105 -9.57 8.92 18.99
C ARG A 105 -8.18 9.30 19.48
N ALA A 106 -7.13 8.79 18.84
CA ALA A 106 -5.76 9.16 19.16
C ALA A 106 -5.45 10.62 18.78
N GLU A 107 -5.96 11.10 17.63
CA GLU A 107 -5.88 12.52 17.27
C GLU A 107 -6.58 13.41 18.32
N ARG A 108 -7.78 13.01 18.78
CA ARG A 108 -8.53 13.76 19.81
C ARG A 108 -7.76 13.82 21.13
N LYS A 109 -7.26 12.69 21.60
CA LYS A 109 -6.46 12.62 22.84
C LYS A 109 -5.21 13.50 22.74
N GLU A 110 -4.58 13.56 21.57
CA GLU A 110 -3.40 14.39 21.38
C GLU A 110 -3.74 15.90 21.36
N ILE A 111 -4.91 16.29 20.84
CA ILE A 111 -5.40 17.67 20.95
C ILE A 111 -5.65 18.04 22.43
N GLU A 112 -6.22 17.13 23.22
CA GLU A 112 -6.40 17.32 24.66
C GLU A 112 -5.05 17.48 25.37
N ASN A 113 -4.07 16.61 25.09
CA ASN A 113 -2.72 16.74 25.64
C ASN A 113 -2.08 18.09 25.29
N MET A 114 -2.20 18.55 24.03
CA MET A 114 -1.66 19.86 23.61
C MET A 114 -2.32 21.04 24.33
N MET A 115 -3.61 20.91 24.66
CA MET A 115 -4.33 21.92 25.42
C MET A 115 -3.81 21.96 26.87
N ASP A 116 -3.62 20.78 27.49
CA ASP A 116 -3.07 20.66 28.85
C ASP A 116 -1.61 21.16 28.92
N GLU A 117 -0.83 20.94 27.87
CA GLU A 117 0.53 21.47 27.69
C GLU A 117 0.57 22.98 27.38
N ASN A 118 -0.58 23.65 27.25
CA ASN A 118 -0.71 25.05 26.79
C ASN A 118 -0.08 25.33 25.40
N VAL A 119 0.07 24.30 24.55
CA VAL A 119 0.57 24.43 23.18
C VAL A 119 -0.50 25.02 22.26
N ILE A 120 -1.78 24.77 22.56
CA ILE A 120 -2.92 25.34 21.83
C ILE A 120 -3.92 25.99 22.78
N ALA A 121 -4.49 27.12 22.36
CA ALA A 121 -5.57 27.78 23.09
C ALA A 121 -6.87 26.95 23.05
N SER A 122 -7.73 27.10 24.05
CA SER A 122 -9.01 26.39 24.14
C SER A 122 -9.91 26.57 22.89
N GLU A 123 -9.92 27.77 22.30
CA GLU A 123 -10.65 28.04 21.05
C GLU A 123 -10.07 27.27 19.84
N ALA A 124 -8.74 27.15 19.74
CA ALA A 124 -8.07 26.38 18.71
C ALA A 124 -8.38 24.88 18.85
N ALA A 125 -8.31 24.35 20.08
CA ALA A 125 -8.66 22.96 20.40
C ALA A 125 -10.11 22.65 20.02
N PHE A 126 -11.05 23.56 20.32
CA PHE A 126 -12.46 23.42 19.95
C PHE A 126 -12.66 23.31 18.43
N ARG A 127 -11.97 24.15 17.65
CA ARG A 127 -12.02 24.10 16.18
C ARG A 127 -11.43 22.80 15.62
N CYS A 128 -10.32 22.34 16.18
CA CYS A 128 -9.71 21.06 15.79
C CYS A 128 -10.63 19.87 16.10
N ASN A 129 -11.28 19.86 17.28
CA ASN A 129 -12.23 18.82 17.66
C ASN A 129 -13.46 18.80 16.75
N SER A 130 -13.98 19.96 16.35
CA SER A 130 -15.11 20.05 15.40
C SER A 130 -14.84 19.34 14.06
N TRP A 131 -13.57 19.32 13.61
CA TRP A 131 -13.17 18.59 12.40
C TRP A 131 -13.12 17.08 12.61
N LEU A 132 -12.69 16.64 13.80
CA LEU A 132 -12.69 15.22 14.17
C LEU A 132 -14.12 14.70 14.31
N ASP A 133 -15.05 15.49 14.85
CA ASP A 133 -16.46 15.10 14.97
C ASP A 133 -17.09 14.84 13.60
N ARG A 134 -16.80 15.69 12.60
CA ARG A 134 -17.23 15.46 11.21
C ARG A 134 -16.61 14.19 10.63
N LYS A 135 -15.33 13.92 10.92
CA LYS A 135 -14.64 12.71 10.49
C LYS A 135 -15.26 11.46 11.10
N GLU A 136 -15.58 11.48 12.40
CA GLU A 136 -16.27 10.38 13.08
C GLU A 136 -17.68 10.15 12.53
N MET A 137 -18.44 11.21 12.26
CA MET A 137 -19.77 11.10 11.67
C MET A 137 -19.74 10.44 10.27
N MET A 138 -18.75 10.79 9.43
CA MET A 138 -18.56 10.13 8.13
C MET A 138 -18.19 8.65 8.27
N LEU A 139 -17.38 8.29 9.26
CA LEU A 139 -17.02 6.90 9.55
C LEU A 139 -18.22 6.11 10.08
N ALA A 140 -19.04 6.71 10.94
CA ALA A 140 -20.25 6.11 11.50
C ALA A 140 -21.32 5.85 10.44
N ASN A 141 -21.50 6.76 9.47
CA ASN A 141 -22.46 6.57 8.38
C ASN A 141 -22.06 5.44 7.40
N ARG A 142 -20.77 5.10 7.29
CA ARG A 142 -20.27 4.06 6.36
C ARG A 142 -20.51 2.63 6.88
N THR A 143 -20.73 2.45 8.18
CA THR A 143 -21.00 1.17 8.82
C THR A 143 -22.36 1.22 9.51
N ASN A 144 -23.28 0.32 9.16
CA ASN A 144 -24.63 0.25 9.73
C ASN A 144 -24.60 0.30 11.28
N THR A 145 -24.79 1.49 11.84
CA THR A 145 -25.47 1.89 13.09
C THR A 145 -25.41 0.98 14.32
N GLN A 146 -24.42 0.10 14.45
CA GLN A 146 -24.27 -0.76 15.63
C GLN A 146 -22.98 -0.48 16.41
N MET A 147 -22.09 0.32 15.84
CA MET A 147 -20.88 0.78 16.53
C MET A 147 -21.00 2.27 16.82
N MET A 148 -22.06 2.63 17.54
CA MET A 148 -22.27 4.00 17.98
C MET A 148 -22.13 4.12 19.49
N PHE A 149 -21.54 5.26 19.86
CA PHE A 149 -21.70 5.99 21.11
C PHE A 149 -20.74 5.64 22.26
N SER A 150 -19.62 6.36 22.30
CA SER A 150 -19.28 6.98 23.59
C SER A 150 -20.39 7.98 23.90
N LEU A 151 -21.35 7.61 24.77
CA LEU A 151 -22.50 8.45 25.13
C LEU A 151 -22.09 9.82 25.70
N SER A 152 -20.85 10.00 26.14
CA SER A 152 -20.36 11.27 26.68
C SER A 152 -20.12 12.35 25.61
N GLU A 153 -20.04 12.00 24.32
CA GLU A 153 -19.73 12.96 23.25
C GLU A 153 -20.96 13.48 22.50
N ILE A 154 -22.08 12.74 22.54
CA ILE A 154 -23.36 13.12 21.92
C ILE A 154 -23.91 14.41 22.55
N GLY A 155 -23.71 14.59 23.86
CA GLY A 155 -24.15 15.80 24.57
C GLY A 155 -23.51 17.09 24.05
N ARG A 156 -22.27 17.02 23.52
CA ARG A 156 -21.61 18.19 22.91
C ARG A 156 -22.14 18.50 21.52
N VAL A 157 -22.48 17.47 20.74
CA VAL A 157 -23.01 17.63 19.37
C VAL A 157 -24.44 18.20 19.39
N PHE A 158 -25.31 17.72 20.30
CA PHE A 158 -26.67 18.26 20.43
C PHE A 158 -26.71 19.68 21.03
N GLY A 159 -25.78 20.02 21.91
CA GLY A 159 -25.65 21.37 22.45
C GLY A 159 -25.46 22.44 21.38
N HIS A 160 -24.78 22.13 20.26
CA HIS A 160 -24.48 23.11 19.20
C HIS A 160 -25.49 23.15 18.04
N VAL A 161 -26.28 22.10 17.84
CA VAL A 161 -27.39 22.13 16.87
C VAL A 161 -28.48 23.10 17.33
N PHE A 162 -28.67 23.25 18.65
CA PHE A 162 -29.65 24.20 19.23
C PHE A 162 -29.16 25.65 19.34
N THR A 163 -27.85 25.91 19.22
CA THR A 163 -27.27 27.27 19.34
C THR A 163 -26.92 27.89 17.98
N HIS A 164 -27.65 27.57 16.91
CA HIS A 164 -27.49 28.25 15.61
C HIS A 164 -27.88 29.74 15.72
N ARG A 165 -26.94 30.55 16.19
CA ARG A 165 -26.89 31.99 15.93
C ARG A 165 -25.84 32.20 14.87
N SER A 166 -26.32 32.58 13.70
CA SER A 166 -25.58 32.96 12.49
C SER A 166 -24.31 33.74 12.82
N ARG A 167 -23.17 33.06 12.87
CA ARG A 167 -21.85 33.70 12.79
C ARG A 167 -21.38 33.53 11.36
N LYS A 168 -20.97 34.64 10.73
CA LYS A 168 -20.39 34.67 9.38
C LYS A 168 -19.30 33.59 9.26
N PRO A 169 -18.97 33.07 8.07
CA PRO A 169 -17.83 32.20 7.91
C PRO A 169 -16.57 33.02 8.23
N ASP A 170 -16.19 33.05 9.50
CA ASP A 170 -14.91 33.60 9.93
C ASP A 170 -13.85 32.91 9.08
N GLN A 171 -12.89 33.70 8.59
CA GLN A 171 -11.76 33.19 7.80
C GLN A 171 -11.25 31.90 8.45
N PRO A 172 -10.85 30.89 7.67
CA PRO A 172 -10.36 29.65 8.26
C PRO A 172 -9.22 30.03 9.20
N PHE A 173 -9.33 29.73 10.49
CA PHE A 173 -8.23 29.84 11.47
C PHE A 173 -6.94 29.18 10.96
N MET A 174 -7.09 28.28 9.99
CA MET A 174 -6.03 27.62 9.23
C MET A 174 -5.16 28.56 8.39
N ILE A 175 -5.70 29.68 7.90
CA ILE A 175 -4.94 30.65 7.09
C ILE A 175 -4.20 31.62 8.02
N GLU A 176 -4.86 32.08 9.09
CA GLU A 176 -4.28 33.02 10.06
C GLU A 176 -3.22 32.37 10.96
N ASN A 177 -3.34 31.07 11.24
CA ASN A 177 -2.43 30.29 12.09
C ASN A 177 -1.91 29.04 11.36
N ALA A 178 -1.40 29.21 10.14
CA ALA A 178 -0.93 28.11 9.30
C ALA A 178 0.16 27.25 9.97
N GLU A 179 1.09 27.87 10.70
CA GLU A 179 2.16 27.14 11.40
C GLU A 179 1.64 26.32 12.58
N LEU A 180 0.73 26.88 13.39
CA LEU A 180 0.10 26.17 14.49
C LEU A 180 -0.73 25.00 13.96
N PHE A 181 -1.51 25.23 12.89
CA PHE A 181 -2.27 24.16 12.26
C PHE A 181 -1.37 23.04 11.74
N ARG A 182 -0.24 23.39 11.11
CA ARG A 182 0.77 22.42 10.67
C ARG A 182 1.32 21.61 11.84
N GLN A 183 1.71 22.27 12.95
CA GLN A 183 2.26 21.60 14.13
C GLN A 183 1.25 20.64 14.76
N VAL A 184 0.01 21.11 14.96
CA VAL A 184 -1.09 20.29 15.47
C VAL A 184 -1.29 19.08 14.56
N LYS A 185 -1.40 19.28 13.24
CA LYS A 185 -1.63 18.18 12.30
C LYS A 185 -0.49 17.17 12.23
N MET A 186 0.76 17.60 12.35
CA MET A 186 1.89 16.66 12.42
C MET A 186 1.79 15.79 13.68
N ARG A 187 1.70 16.41 14.87
CA ARG A 187 1.62 15.68 16.15
C ARG A 187 0.40 14.76 16.23
N THR A 188 -0.79 15.21 15.81
CA THR A 188 -1.98 14.35 15.81
C THR A 188 -1.83 13.18 14.85
N SER A 189 -1.18 13.38 13.68
CA SER A 189 -0.92 12.29 12.72
C SER A 189 0.09 11.29 13.27
N GLU A 190 1.13 11.74 13.99
CA GLU A 190 2.09 10.87 14.67
C GLU A 190 1.43 10.05 15.79
N ALA A 191 0.57 10.67 16.60
CA ALA A 191 -0.22 10.00 17.62
C ALA A 191 -1.16 8.95 17.01
N ALA A 192 -1.82 9.28 15.89
CA ALA A 192 -2.64 8.35 15.14
C ALA A 192 -1.84 7.14 14.64
N ILE A 193 -0.68 7.36 14.01
CA ILE A 193 0.19 6.27 13.54
C ILE A 193 0.62 5.37 14.70
N LYS A 194 1.01 5.95 15.84
CA LYS A 194 1.42 5.21 17.04
C LYS A 194 0.27 4.33 17.55
N ALA A 195 -0.95 4.86 17.63
CA ALA A 195 -2.12 4.11 18.05
C ALA A 195 -2.48 2.99 17.07
N ILE A 196 -2.45 3.26 15.75
CA ILE A 196 -2.72 2.24 14.73
C ILE A 196 -1.70 1.10 14.83
N ARG A 197 -0.40 1.41 14.99
CA ARG A 197 0.66 0.40 15.15
C ARG A 197 0.44 -0.47 16.39
N ALA A 198 0.00 0.12 17.51
CA ALA A 198 -0.27 -0.61 18.75
C ALA A 198 -1.46 -1.59 18.63
N HIS A 199 -2.44 -1.28 17.76
CA HIS A 199 -3.61 -2.13 17.50
C HIS A 199 -3.48 -2.98 16.22
N MET A 200 -2.31 -2.99 15.59
CA MET A 200 -2.05 -3.75 14.38
C MET A 200 -1.87 -5.24 14.72
N ASN A 201 -2.54 -6.10 13.97
CA ASN A 201 -2.42 -7.55 14.04
C ASN A 201 -2.47 -8.14 12.63
N ASP A 202 -2.23 -9.44 12.48
CA ASP A 202 -2.13 -10.08 11.16
C ASP A 202 -3.42 -9.94 10.33
N SER A 203 -4.58 -9.92 11.00
CA SER A 203 -5.88 -9.79 10.31
C SER A 203 -6.08 -8.40 9.68
N ASN A 204 -5.67 -7.34 10.37
CA ASN A 204 -5.91 -5.96 9.96
C ASN A 204 -4.67 -5.29 9.34
N ARG A 205 -3.52 -5.96 9.31
CA ARG A 205 -2.21 -5.41 8.92
C ARG A 205 -2.23 -4.65 7.61
N ILE A 206 -2.82 -5.20 6.56
CA ILE A 206 -2.87 -4.54 5.24
C ILE A 206 -3.64 -3.23 5.31
N VAL A 207 -4.79 -3.26 5.98
CA VAL A 207 -5.65 -2.08 6.17
C VAL A 207 -4.95 -1.05 7.04
N ALA A 208 -4.32 -1.49 8.13
CA ALA A 208 -3.52 -0.64 9.02
C ALA A 208 -2.38 0.05 8.27
N LEU A 209 -1.59 -0.69 7.47
CA LEU A 209 -0.50 -0.13 6.65
C LEU A 209 -1.03 0.87 5.62
N SER A 210 -2.17 0.60 4.99
CA SER A 210 -2.80 1.54 4.06
C SER A 210 -3.21 2.84 4.74
N VAL A 211 -3.79 2.78 5.94
CA VAL A 211 -4.17 3.98 6.71
C VAL A 211 -2.93 4.73 7.20
N ILE A 212 -1.91 4.03 7.71
CA ILE A 212 -0.62 4.63 8.12
C ILE A 212 0.02 5.36 6.94
N SER A 213 0.07 4.76 5.74
CA SER A 213 0.62 5.39 4.54
C SER A 213 -0.07 6.73 4.23
N ARG A 214 -1.41 6.84 4.42
CA ARG A 214 -2.12 8.11 4.24
C ARG A 214 -1.67 9.18 5.25
N TYR A 215 -1.48 8.82 6.52
CA TYR A 215 -0.96 9.76 7.52
C TYR A 215 0.50 10.15 7.27
N GLU A 216 1.35 9.20 6.88
CA GLU A 216 2.75 9.47 6.53
C GLU A 216 2.83 10.41 5.32
N ARG A 217 1.95 10.26 4.31
CA ARG A 217 1.86 11.22 3.18
C ARG A 217 1.46 12.63 3.65
N VAL A 218 0.53 12.74 4.60
CA VAL A 218 0.15 14.02 5.20
C VAL A 218 1.36 14.64 5.92
N ILE A 219 2.08 13.87 6.73
CA ILE A 219 3.29 14.34 7.42
C ILE A 219 4.36 14.79 6.43
N ALA A 220 4.63 14.00 5.38
CA ALA A 220 5.60 14.36 4.35
C ALA A 220 5.26 15.68 3.66
N LYS A 221 3.98 15.88 3.28
CA LYS A 221 3.50 17.15 2.69
C LYS A 221 3.61 18.32 3.67
N LEU A 222 3.29 18.10 4.94
CA LEU A 222 3.43 19.14 5.95
C LEU A 222 4.90 19.49 6.18
N ARG A 223 5.85 18.56 6.06
CA ARG A 223 7.29 18.83 6.15
C ARG A 223 7.79 19.71 5.00
N THR A 224 7.32 19.46 3.78
CA THR A 224 7.76 20.16 2.57
C THR A 224 6.93 21.40 2.20
N TRP A 225 5.89 21.73 2.98
CA TRP A 225 4.96 22.85 2.74
C TRP A 225 5.64 24.20 2.41
N ASN A 226 6.80 24.49 3.02
CA ASN A 226 7.54 25.75 2.80
C ASN A 226 8.55 25.70 1.63
N GLN A 227 8.72 24.55 0.97
CA GLN A 227 9.80 24.32 0.00
C GLN A 227 9.39 24.56 -1.47
N GLY A 228 8.14 24.96 -1.73
CA GLY A 228 7.69 25.37 -3.07
C GLY A 228 7.84 24.31 -4.17
N LYS A 229 7.94 23.02 -3.82
CA LYS A 229 8.09 21.94 -4.80
C LYS A 229 6.79 21.79 -5.61
N THR A 230 6.93 21.91 -6.93
CA THR A 230 5.81 21.85 -7.90
C THR A 230 5.29 20.43 -8.14
N GLU A 231 6.14 19.41 -7.93
CA GLU A 231 5.80 17.99 -8.08
C GLU A 231 5.67 17.30 -6.72
N ASP A 232 4.70 16.39 -6.58
CA ASP A 232 4.46 15.60 -5.36
C ASP A 232 5.54 14.50 -5.25
N PRO A 233 6.53 14.62 -4.35
CA PRO A 233 7.62 13.64 -4.24
C PRO A 233 7.11 12.22 -3.96
N PHE A 234 5.93 12.12 -3.34
CA PHE A 234 5.29 10.84 -3.06
C PHE A 234 5.03 10.01 -4.31
N ASP A 235 4.58 10.62 -5.42
CA ASP A 235 4.21 9.87 -6.62
C ASP A 235 5.47 9.38 -7.37
N GLN A 236 6.54 10.19 -7.34
CA GLN A 236 7.87 9.80 -7.85
C GLN A 236 8.47 8.65 -7.03
N ASP A 237 8.57 8.81 -5.70
CA ASP A 237 9.08 7.78 -4.80
C ASP A 237 8.29 6.48 -4.92
N LYS A 238 6.96 6.59 -5.07
CA LYS A 238 6.09 5.43 -5.26
C LYS A 238 6.40 4.71 -6.56
N LEU A 239 6.59 5.43 -7.65
CA LEU A 239 6.93 4.85 -8.94
C LEU A 239 8.29 4.14 -8.88
N GLU A 240 9.31 4.79 -8.31
CA GLU A 240 10.65 4.19 -8.14
C GLU A 240 10.59 2.88 -7.33
N LEU A 241 9.88 2.89 -6.19
CA LEU A 241 9.72 1.70 -5.36
C LEU A 241 8.87 0.61 -6.04
N GLN A 242 7.94 0.98 -6.92
CA GLN A 242 7.23 0.02 -7.78
C GLN A 242 8.18 -0.62 -8.80
N MET A 243 9.11 0.13 -9.39
CA MET A 243 10.12 -0.43 -10.28
C MET A 243 11.05 -1.40 -9.55
N VAL A 244 11.49 -1.06 -8.33
CA VAL A 244 12.27 -1.96 -7.46
C VAL A 244 11.49 -3.26 -7.21
N ALA A 245 10.21 -3.14 -6.82
CA ALA A 245 9.35 -4.30 -6.60
C ALA A 245 9.25 -5.18 -7.86
N MET A 246 8.98 -4.60 -9.03
CA MET A 246 8.86 -5.34 -10.29
C MET A 246 10.17 -6.04 -10.67
N GLN A 247 11.31 -5.37 -10.49
CA GLN A 247 12.60 -5.98 -10.78
C GLN A 247 12.86 -7.20 -9.88
N GLU A 248 12.55 -7.07 -8.59
CA GLU A 248 12.68 -8.20 -7.65
C GLU A 248 11.72 -9.35 -7.98
N GLN A 249 10.50 -9.05 -8.44
CA GLN A 249 9.57 -10.08 -8.91
C GLN A 249 10.14 -10.83 -10.13
N ARG A 250 10.71 -10.11 -11.10
CA ARG A 250 11.34 -10.72 -12.29
C ARG A 250 12.53 -11.61 -11.89
N ASN A 251 13.39 -11.12 -10.99
CA ASN A 251 14.53 -11.87 -10.46
C ASN A 251 14.06 -13.16 -9.76
N THR A 252 13.01 -13.04 -8.92
CA THR A 252 12.47 -14.20 -8.19
C THR A 252 11.87 -15.23 -9.13
N ILE A 253 11.09 -14.83 -10.15
CA ILE A 253 10.58 -15.79 -11.15
C ILE A 253 11.72 -16.50 -11.86
N GLN A 254 12.78 -15.76 -12.22
CA GLN A 254 13.93 -16.32 -12.89
C GLN A 254 14.65 -17.35 -12.02
N GLN A 255 14.89 -17.04 -10.74
CA GLN A 255 15.49 -17.96 -9.77
C GLN A 255 14.63 -19.23 -9.58
N LEU A 256 13.32 -19.07 -9.40
CA LEU A 256 12.41 -20.22 -9.26
C LEU A 256 12.44 -21.13 -10.49
N TYR A 257 12.59 -20.57 -11.69
CA TYR A 257 12.69 -21.34 -12.92
C TYR A 257 14.05 -22.04 -13.05
N GLU A 258 15.15 -21.32 -12.78
CA GLU A 258 16.53 -21.86 -12.81
C GLU A 258 16.73 -22.99 -11.79
N ASN A 259 16.10 -22.89 -10.62
CA ASN A 259 16.12 -23.91 -9.59
C ASN A 259 15.20 -25.12 -9.88
N GLY A 260 14.42 -25.08 -10.97
CA GLY A 260 13.42 -26.12 -11.28
C GLY A 260 12.22 -26.13 -10.33
N GLU A 261 12.00 -25.08 -9.54
CA GLU A 261 10.86 -24.97 -8.61
C GLU A 261 9.54 -24.67 -9.35
N ILE A 262 9.61 -24.06 -10.53
CA ILE A 262 8.48 -23.81 -11.43
C ILE A 262 8.81 -24.23 -12.88
N ASN A 263 7.81 -24.70 -13.61
CA ASN A 263 7.95 -25.01 -15.03
C ASN A 263 7.80 -23.76 -15.92
N ARG A 264 8.08 -23.93 -17.22
CA ARG A 264 8.03 -22.85 -18.22
C ARG A 264 6.64 -22.19 -18.30
N GLU A 265 5.56 -22.96 -18.15
CA GLU A 265 4.19 -22.44 -18.22
C GLU A 265 3.87 -21.53 -17.05
N VAL A 266 4.20 -21.94 -15.82
CA VAL A 266 4.01 -21.15 -14.60
C VAL A 266 4.85 -19.87 -14.68
N ALA A 267 6.12 -19.96 -15.11
CA ALA A 267 6.97 -18.78 -15.30
C ALA A 267 6.38 -17.80 -16.32
N ALA A 268 5.82 -18.29 -17.44
CA ALA A 268 5.16 -17.44 -18.44
C ALA A 268 3.92 -16.73 -17.89
N LYS A 269 3.09 -17.41 -17.08
CA LYS A 269 1.93 -16.80 -16.43
C LYS A 269 2.32 -15.71 -15.43
N LEU A 270 3.32 -15.98 -14.57
CA LEU A 270 3.79 -15.00 -13.60
C LEU A 270 4.37 -13.75 -14.28
N ARG A 271 5.12 -13.90 -15.37
CA ARG A 271 5.62 -12.76 -16.17
C ARG A 271 4.48 -11.94 -16.79
N ARG A 272 3.42 -12.59 -17.29
CA ARG A 272 2.21 -11.89 -17.78
C ARG A 272 1.54 -11.09 -16.66
N PHE A 273 1.40 -11.68 -15.48
CA PHE A 273 0.85 -10.99 -14.31
C PHE A 273 1.63 -9.71 -13.97
N ILE A 274 2.96 -9.75 -13.99
CA ILE A 274 3.79 -8.54 -13.78
C ILE A 274 3.48 -7.48 -14.84
N ASN A 275 3.43 -7.87 -16.11
CA ASN A 275 3.18 -6.94 -17.20
C ASN A 275 1.79 -6.27 -17.09
N ASP A 276 0.76 -7.00 -16.65
CA ASP A 276 -0.58 -6.46 -16.43
C ASP A 276 -0.59 -5.43 -15.27
N VAL A 277 0.15 -5.73 -14.20
CA VAL A 277 0.33 -4.81 -13.06
C VAL A 277 1.14 -3.57 -13.49
N GLU A 278 2.19 -3.75 -14.30
CA GLU A 278 3.02 -2.67 -14.84
C GLU A 278 2.20 -1.73 -15.74
N ALA A 279 1.39 -2.28 -16.64
CA ALA A 279 0.51 -1.51 -17.52
C ALA A 279 -0.56 -0.71 -16.76
N THR A 280 -1.00 -1.20 -15.60
CA THR A 280 -1.96 -0.47 -14.74
C THR A 280 -1.27 0.57 -13.85
N ALA A 281 -0.03 0.34 -13.41
CA ALA A 281 0.75 1.32 -12.67
C ALA A 281 1.10 2.53 -13.53
N LEU A 282 1.57 2.30 -14.77
CA LEU A 282 1.98 3.35 -15.71
C LEU A 282 0.83 4.17 -16.31
N LYS A 283 -0.42 3.67 -16.24
CA LYS A 283 -1.61 4.42 -16.70
C LYS A 283 -2.19 5.36 -15.64
N ASN A 284 -1.81 5.17 -14.37
CA ASN A 284 -2.32 5.94 -13.24
C ASN A 284 -1.36 7.05 -12.78
N THR A 285 -0.25 7.23 -13.49
CA THR A 285 0.66 8.38 -13.43
C THR A 285 0.33 9.37 -14.52
#